data_AF-A0A954N7L6-F1
#
_entry.id   AF-A0A954N7L6-F1
#
_cell.length_a   1.000
_cell.length_b   1.000
_cell.length_c   1.000
_cell.angle_alpha   90.00
_cell.angle_beta   90.00
_cell.angle_gamma   90.00
#
_symmetry.space_group_name_H-M   'P 1'
#
loop_
_entity.id
_entity.type
_entity.pdbx_description
1 polymer ?
#
loop_
_entity_poly.entity_id
_entity_poly.type
_entity_poly.pdbx_seq_one_letter_code
_entity_poly.pdbx_strand_id
1 'polypeptide(L)'
;MKRKSGRRPALSLDDYYVGVRARDMAIFPRALTLIESNHPDHQQLAEALLTRVLPDTGQAIRIGITGPPGVGKSTTIESLGLHLVRNGRHVAVLAVDPSSGVSGGSILGDKTRMARLSAEPNAFIRPSPSAGTLGGVARKTREAMLICEAAGFDVVLIETVGVGQSETMVADMTDCFLALMLPGAGDELQGIKRGLLELVDVIAVNKADGDAAAAAELAARQYRSALASIAGHHETPPAVLTCSALYDHNIDQLWTAVADRYEQLKTSGELAKRHRRQRAHWLWTILDDQIHRAIREHPAVCAIRDDLEQRVLAGTLPPEVAARQILEALQQPVTS
;
A
#
# COMPACT_ATOMS: atom_id res chain seq x y z
N MET A 1 -33.04 3.73 -31.69
CA MET A 1 -32.05 2.66 -31.92
C MET A 1 -31.31 2.36 -30.62
N LYS A 2 -31.59 1.22 -29.97
CA LYS A 2 -30.81 0.74 -28.81
C LYS A 2 -29.44 0.27 -29.29
N ARG A 3 -28.35 0.95 -28.91
CA ARG A 3 -26.97 0.48 -29.13
C ARG A 3 -26.81 -0.88 -28.43
N LYS A 4 -26.63 -1.95 -29.20
CA LYS A 4 -26.17 -3.24 -28.69
C LYS A 4 -24.80 -3.01 -28.05
N SER A 5 -24.71 -3.19 -26.73
CA SER A 5 -23.44 -3.24 -26.00
C SER A 5 -22.67 -4.44 -26.53
N GLY A 6 -21.75 -4.21 -27.47
CA GLY A 6 -20.84 -5.25 -27.96
C GLY A 6 -19.94 -5.68 -26.82
N ARG A 7 -20.01 -6.97 -26.45
CA ARG A 7 -19.10 -7.59 -25.47
C ARG A 7 -17.67 -7.35 -25.97
N ARG A 8 -16.90 -6.50 -25.27
CA ARG A 8 -15.52 -6.21 -25.65
C ARG A 8 -14.73 -7.52 -25.73
N PRO A 9 -13.86 -7.69 -26.74
CA PRO A 9 -13.09 -8.92 -26.89
C PRO A 9 -12.27 -9.19 -25.62
N ALA A 10 -12.17 -10.46 -25.26
CA ALA A 10 -11.30 -10.92 -24.19
C ALA A 10 -9.85 -10.61 -24.60
N LEU A 11 -9.10 -9.96 -23.71
CA LEU A 11 -7.70 -9.65 -23.94
C LEU A 11 -6.86 -10.88 -23.60
N SER A 12 -5.89 -11.18 -24.46
CA SER A 12 -4.86 -12.18 -24.21
C SER A 12 -3.80 -11.66 -23.24
N LEU A 13 -2.92 -12.56 -22.78
CA LEU A 13 -1.73 -12.19 -21.99
C LEU A 13 -0.85 -11.18 -22.74
N ASP A 14 -0.67 -11.37 -24.05
CA ASP A 14 0.14 -10.49 -24.90
C ASP A 14 -0.47 -9.09 -25.00
N ASP A 15 -1.80 -9.02 -25.19
CA ASP A 15 -2.51 -7.74 -25.24
C ASP A 15 -2.34 -6.95 -23.93
N TYR A 16 -2.47 -7.64 -22.79
CA TYR A 16 -2.23 -7.03 -21.48
C TYR A 16 -0.79 -6.57 -21.31
N TYR A 17 0.19 -7.42 -21.64
CA TYR A 17 1.60 -7.09 -21.50
C TYR A 17 2.01 -5.88 -22.34
N VAL A 18 1.66 -5.87 -23.62
CA VAL A 18 1.95 -4.77 -24.54
C VAL A 18 1.22 -3.50 -24.10
N GLY A 19 -0.07 -3.61 -23.74
CA GLY A 19 -0.86 -2.47 -23.29
C GLY A 19 -0.37 -1.86 -21.98
N VAL A 20 0.10 -2.68 -21.03
CA VAL A 20 0.73 -2.20 -19.79
C VAL A 20 2.01 -1.43 -20.10
N ARG A 21 2.94 -2.01 -20.87
CA ARG A 21 4.21 -1.34 -21.21
C ARG A 21 4.05 -0.06 -22.03
N ALA A 22 3.04 -0.01 -22.88
CA ALA A 22 2.70 1.19 -23.65
C ALA A 22 1.90 2.23 -22.83
N ARG A 23 1.54 1.91 -21.58
CA ARG A 23 0.62 2.69 -20.74
C ARG A 23 -0.66 3.06 -21.50
N ASP A 24 -1.23 2.09 -22.21
CA ASP A 24 -2.47 2.26 -22.95
C ASP A 24 -3.62 2.48 -21.94
N MET A 25 -4.22 3.66 -21.97
CA MET A 25 -5.28 4.07 -21.03
C MET A 25 -6.56 3.22 -21.14
N ALA A 26 -6.72 2.42 -22.19
CA ALA A 26 -7.80 1.44 -22.32
C ALA A 26 -7.45 0.06 -21.75
N ILE A 27 -6.17 -0.31 -21.67
CA ILE A 27 -5.71 -1.65 -21.25
C ILE A 27 -5.11 -1.63 -19.85
N PHE A 28 -4.26 -0.67 -19.52
CA PHE A 28 -3.58 -0.58 -18.22
C PHE A 28 -4.56 -0.62 -17.01
N PRO A 29 -5.67 0.16 -16.98
CA PRO A 29 -6.65 0.04 -15.90
C PRO A 29 -7.36 -1.32 -15.84
N ARG A 30 -7.49 -2.01 -16.98
CA ARG A 30 -8.07 -3.36 -17.04
C ARG A 30 -7.09 -4.40 -16.51
N ALA A 31 -5.78 -4.21 -16.68
CA ALA A 31 -4.76 -5.07 -16.08
C ALA A 31 -4.81 -4.99 -14.55
N LEU A 32 -4.97 -3.78 -14.00
CA LEU A 32 -5.19 -3.61 -12.56
C LEU A 32 -6.48 -4.29 -12.08
N THR A 33 -7.57 -4.13 -12.85
CA THR A 33 -8.85 -4.82 -12.55
C THR A 33 -8.72 -6.36 -12.60
N LEU A 34 -7.90 -6.89 -13.52
CA LEU A 34 -7.64 -8.32 -13.66
C LEU A 34 -6.96 -8.87 -12.40
N ILE A 35 -5.91 -8.19 -11.93
CA ILE A 35 -5.12 -8.57 -10.74
C ILE A 35 -5.96 -8.49 -9.47
N GLU A 36 -6.85 -7.52 -9.39
CA GLU A 36 -7.74 -7.39 -8.25
C GLU A 36 -8.91 -8.40 -8.26
N SER A 37 -9.07 -9.19 -9.33
CA SER A 37 -10.18 -10.13 -9.45
C SER A 37 -9.99 -11.38 -8.59
N ASN A 38 -11.08 -11.86 -7.99
CA ASN A 38 -11.11 -13.14 -7.29
C ASN A 38 -11.60 -14.30 -8.18
N HIS A 39 -11.89 -14.05 -9.46
CA HIS A 39 -12.37 -15.09 -10.38
C HIS A 39 -11.22 -16.03 -10.76
N PRO A 40 -11.38 -17.37 -10.69
CA PRO A 40 -10.29 -18.33 -10.95
C PRO A 40 -9.57 -18.11 -12.29
N ASP A 41 -10.32 -17.95 -13.39
CA ASP A 41 -9.72 -17.72 -14.72
C ASP A 41 -8.92 -16.41 -14.79
N HIS A 42 -9.35 -15.37 -14.05
CA HIS A 42 -8.61 -14.11 -13.99
C HIS A 42 -7.34 -14.25 -13.15
N GLN A 43 -7.36 -15.06 -12.09
CA GLN A 43 -6.20 -15.31 -11.24
C GLN A 43 -5.06 -15.95 -12.03
N GLN A 44 -5.34 -16.98 -12.83
CA GLN A 44 -4.33 -17.62 -13.67
C GLN A 44 -3.70 -16.62 -14.68
N LEU A 45 -4.53 -15.80 -15.33
CA LEU A 45 -4.04 -14.80 -16.26
C LEU A 45 -3.27 -13.67 -15.57
N ALA A 46 -3.70 -13.26 -14.37
CA ALA A 46 -3.01 -12.26 -13.55
C ALA A 46 -1.62 -12.73 -13.12
N GLU A 47 -1.49 -13.98 -12.66
CA GLU A 47 -0.21 -14.59 -12.28
C GLU A 47 0.76 -14.65 -13.47
N ALA A 48 0.26 -15.07 -14.64
CA ALA A 48 1.04 -15.08 -15.87
C ALA A 48 1.48 -13.67 -16.28
N LEU A 49 0.59 -12.68 -16.15
CA LEU A 49 0.92 -11.27 -16.43
C LEU A 49 1.97 -10.74 -15.45
N LEU A 50 1.80 -10.94 -14.15
CA LEU A 50 2.74 -10.53 -13.10
C LEU A 50 4.13 -11.12 -13.33
N THR A 51 4.18 -12.41 -13.68
CA THR A 51 5.45 -13.09 -14.01
C THR A 51 6.13 -12.45 -15.21
N ARG A 52 5.34 -12.13 -16.24
CA ARG A 52 5.86 -11.57 -17.50
C ARG A 52 6.33 -10.13 -17.36
N VAL A 53 5.67 -9.31 -16.55
CA VAL A 53 6.09 -7.91 -16.32
C VAL A 53 7.25 -7.78 -15.35
N LEU A 54 7.54 -8.81 -14.54
CA LEU A 54 8.54 -8.73 -13.46
C LEU A 54 9.91 -8.17 -13.89
N PRO A 55 10.48 -8.50 -15.06
CA PRO A 55 11.74 -7.90 -15.54
C PRO A 55 11.67 -6.39 -15.78
N ASP A 56 10.47 -5.84 -16.00
CA ASP A 56 10.21 -4.42 -16.26
C ASP A 56 9.91 -3.63 -14.95
N THR A 57 10.09 -4.25 -13.78
CA THR A 57 9.76 -3.67 -12.46
C THR A 57 10.99 -3.30 -11.61
N GLY A 58 10.76 -2.61 -10.49
CA GLY A 58 11.79 -2.30 -9.49
C GLY A 58 12.62 -1.04 -9.76
N GLN A 59 12.27 -0.27 -10.79
CA GLN A 59 12.95 0.98 -11.15
C GLN A 59 12.32 2.24 -10.51
N ALA A 60 11.11 2.12 -9.96
CA ALA A 60 10.41 3.25 -9.35
C ALA A 60 10.88 3.48 -7.90
N ILE A 61 10.71 4.73 -7.45
CA ILE A 61 10.80 5.08 -6.03
C ILE A 61 9.43 4.84 -5.39
N ARG A 62 9.35 3.89 -4.45
CA ARG A 62 8.12 3.53 -3.74
C ARG A 62 8.03 4.28 -2.41
N ILE A 63 7.02 5.11 -2.23
CA ILE A 63 6.90 5.99 -1.07
C ILE A 63 5.61 5.68 -0.32
N GLY A 64 5.73 5.16 0.90
CA GLY A 64 4.61 4.98 1.79
C GLY A 64 4.31 6.29 2.51
N ILE A 65 3.05 6.71 2.55
CA ILE A 65 2.64 7.97 3.18
C ILE A 65 1.57 7.67 4.23
N THR A 66 1.86 8.05 5.46
CA THR A 66 0.97 7.89 6.61
C THR A 66 0.81 9.20 7.37
N GLY A 67 -0.19 9.24 8.26
CA GLY A 67 -0.40 10.33 9.19
C GLY A 67 -1.82 10.31 9.76
N PRO A 68 -2.05 10.98 10.89
CA PRO A 68 -3.35 10.95 11.56
C PRO A 68 -4.46 11.59 10.70
N PRO A 69 -5.74 11.23 10.93
CA PRO A 69 -6.86 11.90 10.29
C PRO A 69 -6.77 13.42 10.42
N GLY A 70 -7.02 14.15 9.33
CA GLY A 70 -6.97 15.61 9.33
C GLY A 70 -5.58 16.24 9.20
N VAL A 71 -4.49 15.45 9.14
CA VAL A 71 -3.12 15.97 8.93
C VAL A 71 -2.91 16.65 7.57
N GLY A 72 -3.85 16.49 6.64
CA GLY A 72 -3.74 17.03 5.27
C GLY A 72 -3.09 16.08 4.27
N LYS A 73 -3.07 14.77 4.56
CA LYS A 73 -2.41 13.75 3.74
C LYS A 73 -2.77 13.77 2.26
N SER A 74 -4.06 13.75 1.91
CA SER A 74 -4.47 13.77 0.50
C SER A 74 -4.08 15.09 -0.19
N THR A 75 -4.10 16.23 0.52
CA THR A 75 -3.60 17.52 0.03
C THR A 75 -2.09 17.48 -0.20
N THR A 76 -1.33 16.87 0.72
CA THR A 76 0.12 16.67 0.57
C THR A 76 0.45 15.76 -0.61
N ILE A 77 -0.29 14.66 -0.80
CA ILE A 77 -0.11 13.76 -1.93
C ILE A 77 -0.43 14.46 -3.25
N GLU A 78 -1.51 15.25 -3.30
CA GLU A 78 -1.87 16.03 -4.49
C GLU A 78 -0.77 17.05 -4.83
N SER A 79 -0.34 17.86 -3.85
CA SER A 79 0.69 18.88 -4.04
C SER A 79 2.04 18.27 -4.45
N LEU A 80 2.49 17.22 -3.75
CA LEU A 80 3.72 16.48 -4.09
C LEU A 80 3.62 15.84 -5.47
N GLY A 81 2.51 15.17 -5.79
CA GLY A 81 2.30 14.55 -7.09
C GLY A 81 2.32 15.58 -8.24
N LEU A 82 1.68 16.74 -8.05
CA LEU A 82 1.72 17.84 -9.03
C LEU A 82 3.13 18.40 -9.19
N HIS A 83 3.87 18.57 -8.09
CA HIS A 83 5.28 18.98 -8.14
C HIS A 83 6.11 17.99 -8.97
N LEU A 84 5.94 16.69 -8.74
CA LEU A 84 6.65 15.64 -9.46
C LEU A 84 6.31 15.62 -10.95
N VAL A 85 5.02 15.68 -11.30
CA VAL A 85 4.57 15.73 -12.70
C VAL A 85 5.13 16.95 -13.43
N ARG A 86 5.12 18.14 -12.79
CA ARG A 86 5.72 19.36 -13.36
C ARG A 86 7.22 19.23 -13.61
N ASN A 87 7.90 18.39 -12.84
CA ASN A 87 9.31 18.06 -13.01
C ASN A 87 9.54 16.82 -13.90
N GLY A 88 8.56 16.43 -14.71
CA GLY A 88 8.69 15.39 -15.74
C GLY A 88 8.57 13.96 -15.22
N ARG A 89 8.15 13.75 -13.98
CA ARG A 89 7.93 12.40 -13.40
C ARG A 89 6.57 11.84 -13.79
N HIS A 90 6.48 10.51 -13.76
CA HIS A 90 5.25 9.76 -13.91
C HIS A 90 4.85 9.17 -12.56
N VAL A 91 3.72 9.64 -12.01
CA VAL A 91 3.33 9.36 -10.63
C VAL A 91 2.11 8.44 -10.57
N ALA A 92 2.24 7.30 -9.90
CA ALA A 92 1.09 6.48 -9.52
C ALA A 92 0.76 6.69 -8.04
N VAL A 93 -0.51 6.80 -7.69
CA VAL A 93 -1.00 6.86 -6.31
C VAL A 93 -1.90 5.65 -6.06
N LEU A 94 -1.54 4.82 -5.10
CA LEU A 94 -2.28 3.63 -4.70
C LEU A 94 -2.75 3.79 -3.25
N ALA A 95 -4.06 3.75 -3.02
CA ALA A 95 -4.59 3.79 -1.67
C ALA A 95 -4.65 2.39 -1.05
N VAL A 96 -4.50 2.32 0.27
CA VAL A 96 -4.64 1.09 1.06
C VAL A 96 -5.57 1.32 2.24
N ASP A 97 -6.76 0.75 2.16
CA ASP A 97 -7.80 0.87 3.17
C ASP A 97 -8.19 -0.52 3.71
N PRO A 98 -7.80 -0.86 4.96
CA PRO A 98 -8.23 -2.11 5.63
C PRO A 98 -9.75 -2.30 5.67
N SER A 99 -10.52 -1.20 5.75
CA SER A 99 -11.98 -1.23 5.87
C SER A 99 -12.69 -1.50 4.53
N SER A 100 -11.96 -1.44 3.41
CA SER A 100 -12.48 -1.69 2.06
C SER A 100 -13.06 -3.11 1.89
N GLY A 101 -12.60 -4.07 2.69
CA GLY A 101 -13.14 -5.44 2.72
C GLY A 101 -14.61 -5.51 3.15
N VAL A 102 -15.07 -4.56 3.97
CA VAL A 102 -16.47 -4.47 4.45
C VAL A 102 -17.34 -3.65 3.50
N SER A 103 -16.79 -2.59 2.90
CA SER A 103 -17.54 -1.66 2.04
C SER A 103 -17.58 -2.08 0.56
N GLY A 104 -16.87 -3.14 0.17
CA GLY A 104 -16.81 -3.59 -1.22
C GLY A 104 -15.91 -2.73 -2.11
N GLY A 105 -15.07 -1.86 -1.52
CA GLY A 105 -14.13 -0.97 -2.22
C GLY A 105 -14.64 0.46 -2.39
N SER A 106 -13.76 1.44 -2.25
CA SER A 106 -14.09 2.85 -2.48
C SER A 106 -13.91 3.21 -3.95
N ILE A 107 -14.99 3.27 -4.73
CA ILE A 107 -14.90 3.61 -6.17
C ILE A 107 -14.65 5.11 -6.40
N LEU A 108 -15.10 5.98 -5.47
CA LEU A 108 -15.21 7.43 -5.70
C LEU A 108 -14.47 8.30 -4.67
N GLY A 109 -14.17 7.80 -3.46
CA GLY A 109 -13.73 8.64 -2.34
C GLY A 109 -12.34 9.26 -2.51
N ASP A 110 -11.43 8.61 -3.24
CA ASP A 110 -10.03 9.05 -3.34
C ASP A 110 -9.79 9.95 -4.57
N LYS A 111 -10.52 9.72 -5.67
CA LYS A 111 -10.40 10.56 -6.88
C LYS A 111 -10.94 11.97 -6.67
N THR A 112 -11.95 12.17 -5.82
CA THR A 112 -12.49 13.51 -5.52
C THR A 112 -11.58 14.32 -4.61
N ARG A 113 -10.72 13.66 -3.82
CA ARG A 113 -9.77 14.32 -2.89
C ARG A 113 -8.51 14.86 -3.56
N MET A 114 -8.17 14.34 -4.75
CA MET A 114 -6.98 14.70 -5.51
C MET A 114 -7.36 15.07 -6.95
N ALA A 115 -8.34 15.97 -7.09
CA ALA A 115 -8.95 16.33 -8.37
C ALA A 115 -7.95 16.89 -9.38
N ARG A 116 -7.00 17.73 -8.94
CA ARG A 116 -5.99 18.35 -9.82
C ARG A 116 -5.02 17.31 -10.32
N LEU A 117 -4.47 16.49 -9.43
CA LEU A 117 -3.54 15.42 -9.81
C LEU A 117 -4.22 14.39 -10.73
N SER A 118 -5.50 14.07 -10.48
CA SER A 118 -6.24 13.11 -11.31
C SER A 118 -6.45 13.55 -12.77
N ALA A 119 -6.32 14.85 -13.05
CA ALA A 119 -6.44 15.42 -14.38
C ALA A 119 -5.10 15.44 -15.16
N GLU A 120 -3.98 15.17 -14.49
CA GLU A 120 -2.66 15.17 -15.11
C GLU A 120 -2.43 13.89 -15.94
N PRO A 121 -2.03 14.00 -17.22
CA PRO A 121 -1.78 12.82 -18.08
C PRO A 121 -0.68 11.88 -17.56
N ASN A 122 0.26 12.43 -16.79
CA ASN A 122 1.40 11.70 -16.22
C ASN A 122 1.13 11.19 -14.80
N ALA A 123 -0.10 11.34 -14.29
CA ALA A 123 -0.51 10.82 -13.01
C ALA A 123 -1.59 9.74 -13.16
N PHE A 124 -1.59 8.78 -12.23
CA PHE A 124 -2.64 7.78 -12.14
C PHE A 124 -3.01 7.54 -10.68
N ILE A 125 -4.32 7.50 -10.39
CA ILE A 125 -4.82 7.29 -9.02
C ILE A 125 -5.71 6.05 -9.00
N ARG A 126 -5.33 5.07 -8.18
CA ARG A 126 -6.08 3.85 -7.90
C ARG A 126 -6.57 3.86 -6.45
N PRO A 127 -7.89 3.89 -6.22
CA PRO A 127 -8.46 3.67 -4.90
C PRO A 127 -8.13 2.28 -4.34
N SER A 128 -8.30 2.09 -3.03
CA SER A 128 -8.00 0.81 -2.37
C SER A 128 -8.79 -0.35 -3.00
N PRO A 129 -8.12 -1.48 -3.30
CA PRO A 129 -8.79 -2.66 -3.82
C PRO A 129 -9.67 -3.28 -2.74
N SER A 130 -10.75 -3.93 -3.15
CA SER A 130 -11.60 -4.72 -2.24
C SER A 130 -10.98 -6.10 -2.06
N ALA A 131 -10.60 -6.42 -0.84
CA ALA A 131 -10.27 -7.77 -0.44
C ALA A 131 -10.74 -7.97 1.00
N GLY A 132 -11.50 -9.04 1.24
CA GLY A 132 -12.19 -9.26 2.52
C GLY A 132 -11.29 -9.36 3.76
N THR A 133 -9.96 -9.36 3.58
CA THR A 133 -8.96 -9.31 4.67
C THR A 133 -7.90 -8.26 4.37
N LEU A 134 -7.27 -7.72 5.42
CA LEU A 134 -6.16 -6.78 5.31
C LEU A 134 -5.00 -7.33 4.45
N GLY A 135 -4.63 -8.61 4.65
CA GLY A 135 -3.59 -9.28 3.86
C GLY A 135 -3.91 -9.33 2.35
N GLY A 136 -5.18 -9.58 2.01
CA GLY A 136 -5.63 -9.57 0.62
C GLY A 136 -5.58 -8.19 -0.03
N VAL A 137 -5.85 -7.12 0.73
CA VAL A 137 -5.74 -5.73 0.23
C VAL A 137 -4.28 -5.43 -0.07
N ALA A 138 -3.40 -5.76 0.87
CA ALA A 138 -1.96 -5.58 0.76
C ALA A 138 -1.37 -6.26 -0.47
N ARG A 139 -1.73 -7.54 -0.67
CA ARG A 139 -1.28 -8.34 -1.81
C ARG A 139 -1.66 -7.67 -3.13
N LYS A 140 -2.93 -7.29 -3.28
CA LYS A 140 -3.43 -6.63 -4.49
C LYS A 140 -2.76 -5.28 -4.74
N THR A 141 -2.51 -4.50 -3.69
CA THR A 141 -1.78 -3.22 -3.83
C THR A 141 -0.35 -3.45 -4.29
N ARG A 142 0.35 -4.46 -3.74
CA ARG A 142 1.71 -4.81 -4.17
C ARG A 142 1.74 -5.27 -5.63
N GLU A 143 0.78 -6.09 -6.06
CA GLU A 143 0.67 -6.52 -7.45
C GLU A 143 0.32 -5.35 -8.39
N ALA A 144 -0.57 -4.44 -7.97
CA ALA A 144 -0.87 -3.21 -8.68
C ALA A 144 0.35 -2.30 -8.83
N MET A 145 1.18 -2.19 -7.78
CA MET A 145 2.45 -1.45 -7.83
C MET A 145 3.38 -2.00 -8.91
N LEU A 146 3.53 -3.33 -9.04
CA LEU A 146 4.34 -3.94 -10.09
C LEU A 146 3.83 -3.59 -11.50
N ILE A 147 2.51 -3.52 -11.68
CA ILE A 147 1.92 -3.11 -12.96
C ILE A 147 2.15 -1.63 -13.24
N CYS A 148 2.08 -0.76 -12.23
CA CYS A 148 2.44 0.64 -12.37
C CYS A 148 3.92 0.79 -12.80
N GLU A 149 4.83 0.07 -12.15
CA GLU A 149 6.25 0.10 -12.53
C GLU A 149 6.47 -0.35 -13.97
N ALA A 150 5.85 -1.48 -14.37
CA ALA A 150 5.94 -1.99 -15.73
C ALA A 150 5.31 -1.06 -16.79
N ALA A 151 4.40 -0.18 -16.38
CA ALA A 151 3.81 0.87 -17.21
C ALA A 151 4.64 2.17 -17.26
N GLY A 152 5.84 2.16 -16.66
CA GLY A 152 6.78 3.29 -16.70
C GLY A 152 6.50 4.40 -15.70
N PHE A 153 5.70 4.14 -14.67
CA PHE A 153 5.62 5.06 -13.52
C PHE A 153 6.92 4.96 -12.71
N ASP A 154 7.62 6.08 -12.55
CA ASP A 154 8.92 6.15 -11.87
C ASP A 154 8.81 6.58 -10.39
N VAL A 155 7.63 7.03 -9.97
CA VAL A 155 7.28 7.24 -8.56
C VAL A 155 5.93 6.58 -8.25
N VAL A 156 5.89 5.75 -7.21
CA VAL A 156 4.66 5.14 -6.71
C VAL A 156 4.42 5.59 -5.27
N LEU A 157 3.37 6.37 -5.05
CA LEU A 157 2.92 6.83 -3.74
C LEU A 157 1.87 5.85 -3.20
N ILE A 158 2.10 5.29 -2.01
CA ILE A 158 1.17 4.38 -1.36
C ILE A 158 0.60 5.06 -0.11
N GLU A 159 -0.70 5.38 -0.14
CA GLU A 159 -1.40 6.08 0.94
C GLU A 159 -2.07 5.09 1.89
N THR A 160 -1.87 5.24 3.20
CA THR A 160 -2.72 4.57 4.20
C THR A 160 -4.05 5.32 4.35
N VAL A 161 -5.17 4.62 4.23
CA VAL A 161 -6.50 5.19 4.46
C VAL A 161 -7.09 4.60 5.74
N GLY A 162 -7.59 5.48 6.62
CA GLY A 162 -8.33 5.09 7.82
C GLY A 162 -7.48 4.93 9.10
N VAL A 163 -8.13 4.40 10.14
CA VAL A 163 -7.55 4.04 11.43
C VAL A 163 -7.33 2.52 11.47
N GLY A 164 -6.09 2.06 11.60
CA GLY A 164 -5.78 0.62 11.59
C GLY A 164 -4.28 0.34 11.57
N GLN A 165 -3.89 -0.94 11.66
CA GLN A 165 -2.48 -1.40 11.58
C GLN A 165 -1.97 -1.46 10.12
N SER A 166 -2.30 -0.47 9.30
CA SER A 166 -1.89 -0.43 7.89
C SER A 166 -0.51 0.16 7.67
N GLU A 167 0.08 0.81 8.68
CA GLU A 167 1.36 1.51 8.56
C GLU A 167 2.52 0.54 8.33
N THR A 168 2.62 -0.53 9.14
CA THR A 168 3.68 -1.55 8.98
C THR A 168 3.61 -2.21 7.61
N MET A 169 2.40 -2.54 7.16
CA MET A 169 2.15 -3.15 5.87
C MET A 169 2.59 -2.25 4.71
N VAL A 170 2.26 -0.95 4.77
CA VAL A 170 2.71 0.00 3.75
C VAL A 170 4.23 0.17 3.80
N ALA A 171 4.83 0.27 4.99
CA ALA A 171 6.28 0.31 5.14
C ALA A 171 6.97 -0.94 4.55
N ASP A 172 6.37 -2.12 4.70
CA ASP A 172 6.87 -3.41 4.19
C ASP A 172 6.69 -3.61 2.68
N MET A 173 6.12 -2.64 1.95
CA MET A 173 6.08 -2.64 0.48
C MET A 173 6.75 -1.42 -0.17
N THR A 174 7.29 -0.49 0.63
CA THR A 174 7.86 0.78 0.14
C THR A 174 9.37 0.88 0.37
N ASP A 175 10.00 1.80 -0.35
CA ASP A 175 11.43 2.11 -0.25
C ASP A 175 11.68 3.18 0.80
N CYS A 176 10.82 4.18 0.87
CA CYS A 176 10.84 5.25 1.86
C CYS A 176 9.47 5.39 2.52
N PHE A 177 9.45 5.52 3.85
CA PHE A 177 8.23 5.74 4.60
C PHE A 177 8.16 7.17 5.14
N LEU A 178 7.24 7.98 4.59
CA LEU A 178 6.98 9.37 4.95
C LEU A 178 5.82 9.45 5.96
N ALA A 179 6.10 9.99 7.15
CA ALA A 179 5.08 10.27 8.14
C ALA A 179 4.75 11.77 8.17
N LEU A 180 3.47 12.09 8.01
CA LEU A 180 2.94 13.44 8.16
C LEU A 180 2.47 13.66 9.60
N MET A 181 2.86 14.79 10.19
CA MET A 181 2.52 15.17 11.56
C MET A 181 1.81 16.52 11.60
N LEU A 182 1.00 16.75 12.64
CA LEU A 182 0.32 18.03 12.87
C LEU A 182 1.18 19.00 13.71
N PRO A 183 1.01 20.32 13.55
CA PRO A 183 1.57 21.30 14.47
C PRO A 183 0.99 21.13 15.88
N GLY A 184 1.79 21.33 16.92
CA GLY A 184 1.31 21.27 18.30
C GLY A 184 1.13 19.87 18.89
N ALA A 185 1.49 18.82 18.15
CA ALA A 185 1.51 17.42 18.61
C ALA A 185 2.65 17.09 19.60
N GLY A 186 3.21 18.10 20.28
CA GLY A 186 4.42 17.95 21.12
C GLY A 186 4.23 17.03 22.33
N ASP A 187 3.02 16.98 22.90
CA ASP A 187 2.63 16.01 23.94
C ASP A 187 2.21 14.65 23.34
N GLU A 188 1.91 14.60 22.03
CA GLU A 188 1.54 13.38 21.30
C GLU A 188 2.75 12.57 20.83
N LEU A 189 3.97 12.96 21.18
CA LEU A 189 5.14 12.08 21.06
C LEU A 189 4.91 10.75 21.80
N GLN A 190 4.07 10.75 22.84
CA GLN A 190 3.57 9.54 23.52
C GLN A 190 2.48 8.79 22.74
N GLY A 191 1.76 9.46 21.84
CA GLY A 191 0.68 8.90 21.01
C GLY A 191 1.16 8.32 19.67
N ILE A 192 2.33 8.73 19.19
CA ILE A 192 3.00 8.04 18.10
C ILE A 192 3.49 6.70 18.64
N LYS A 193 2.91 5.61 18.12
CA LYS A 193 3.35 4.24 18.44
C LYS A 193 4.86 4.20 18.24
N ARG A 194 5.62 3.81 19.28
CA ARG A 194 7.08 3.65 19.21
C ARG A 194 7.53 2.88 17.95
N GLY A 195 6.77 1.86 17.55
CA GLY A 195 7.03 1.10 16.32
C GLY A 195 6.86 1.88 15.01
N LEU A 196 6.16 3.02 14.97
CA LEU A 196 6.06 3.87 13.78
C LEU A 196 7.35 4.69 13.58
N LEU A 197 7.94 5.21 14.67
CA LEU A 197 9.19 5.98 14.61
C LEU A 197 10.37 5.12 14.17
N GLU A 198 10.32 3.81 14.40
CA GLU A 198 11.32 2.85 13.93
C GLU A 198 11.22 2.56 12.42
N LEU A 199 10.07 2.85 11.81
CA LEU A 199 9.81 2.62 10.39
C LEU A 199 10.00 3.85 9.51
N VAL A 200 10.02 5.06 10.10
CA VAL A 200 9.98 6.31 9.36
C VAL A 200 11.34 6.67 8.76
N ASP A 201 11.33 7.06 7.49
CA ASP A 201 12.51 7.54 6.76
C ASP A 201 12.51 9.07 6.62
N VAL A 202 11.34 9.71 6.62
CA VAL A 202 11.16 11.18 6.62
C VAL A 202 9.92 11.55 7.44
N ILE A 203 10.02 12.59 8.27
CA ILE A 203 8.88 13.23 8.94
C ILE A 203 8.65 14.61 8.35
N ALA A 204 7.40 14.91 7.96
CA ALA A 204 6.99 16.25 7.59
C ALA A 204 5.89 16.75 8.53
N VAL A 205 6.17 17.81 9.28
CA VAL A 205 5.15 18.51 10.08
C VAL A 205 4.39 19.44 9.13
N ASN A 206 3.21 19.02 8.73
CA ASN A 206 2.38 19.74 7.76
C ASN A 206 1.63 20.90 8.44
N LYS A 207 0.93 21.74 7.66
CA LYS A 207 0.20 22.93 8.13
C LYS A 207 1.10 23.95 8.84
N ALA A 208 2.37 24.05 8.42
CA ALA A 208 3.31 25.04 8.90
C ALA A 208 3.05 26.42 8.25
N ASP A 209 1.86 26.97 8.48
CA ASP A 209 1.38 28.22 7.91
C ASP A 209 0.63 29.05 8.95
N GLY A 210 0.56 30.36 8.71
CA GLY A 210 -0.08 31.32 9.63
C GLY A 210 0.39 31.17 11.08
N ASP A 211 -0.57 31.15 12.00
CA ASP A 211 -0.32 31.04 13.45
C ASP A 211 0.25 29.67 13.86
N ALA A 212 0.11 28.65 13.01
CA ALA A 212 0.58 27.30 13.30
C ALA A 212 2.07 27.09 12.96
N ALA A 213 2.70 28.01 12.20
CA ALA A 213 4.09 27.87 11.75
C ALA A 213 5.08 27.70 12.91
N ALA A 214 4.95 28.50 13.98
CA ALA A 214 5.84 28.41 15.15
C ALA A 214 5.67 27.08 15.91
N ALA A 215 4.44 26.59 16.03
CA ALA A 215 4.14 25.31 16.65
C ALA A 215 4.66 24.13 15.80
N ALA A 216 4.60 24.24 14.47
CA ALA A 216 5.14 23.24 13.54
C ALA A 216 6.66 23.12 13.67
N GLU A 217 7.37 24.25 13.75
CA GLU A 217 8.82 24.26 13.95
C GLU A 217 9.24 23.70 15.31
N LEU A 218 8.46 23.98 16.36
CA LEU A 218 8.69 23.38 17.68
C LEU A 218 8.54 21.85 17.63
N ALA A 219 7.46 21.35 17.03
CA ALA A 219 7.22 19.93 16.85
C ALA A 219 8.34 19.26 16.02
N ALA A 220 8.75 19.90 14.92
CA ALA A 220 9.85 19.41 14.09
C ALA A 220 11.15 19.27 14.90
N ARG A 221 11.49 20.26 15.75
CA ARG A 221 12.66 20.15 16.65
C ARG A 221 12.54 18.99 17.64
N GLN A 222 11.36 18.77 18.21
CA GLN A 222 11.11 17.65 19.13
C GLN A 222 11.29 16.29 18.43
N TYR A 223 10.77 16.13 17.21
CA TYR A 223 10.97 14.90 16.43
C TYR A 223 12.42 14.67 16.04
N ARG A 224 13.17 15.73 15.66
CA ARG A 224 14.62 15.60 15.39
C ARG A 224 15.35 15.06 16.61
N SER A 225 15.05 15.60 17.80
CA SER A 225 15.66 15.16 19.06
C SER A 225 15.32 13.70 19.38
N ALA A 226 14.04 13.32 19.24
CA ALA A 226 13.59 11.96 19.49
C ALA A 226 14.24 10.95 18.52
N LEU A 227 14.27 11.26 17.23
CA LEU A 227 14.88 10.40 16.20
C LEU A 227 16.39 10.30 16.36
N ALA A 228 17.08 11.38 16.76
CA ALA A 228 18.52 11.33 17.06
C ALA A 228 18.83 10.46 18.29
N SER A 229 17.89 10.34 19.24
CA SER A 229 18.02 9.45 20.40
C SER A 229 17.78 7.98 20.03
N ILE A 230 16.89 7.71 19.07
CA ILE A 230 16.58 6.36 18.59
C ILE A 230 17.68 5.86 17.63
N ALA A 231 18.13 6.72 16.72
CA ALA A 231 19.21 6.41 15.79
C ALA A 231 20.49 6.15 16.59
N GLY A 232 21.15 5.02 16.32
CA GLY A 232 22.44 4.72 16.92
C GLY A 232 23.51 5.76 16.52
N HIS A 233 24.62 5.81 17.24
CA HIS A 233 25.73 6.78 17.02
C HIS A 233 26.35 6.75 15.60
N HIS A 234 26.03 5.74 14.78
CA HIS A 234 26.56 5.54 13.43
C HIS A 234 25.49 5.61 12.33
N GLU A 235 24.25 6.00 12.66
CA GLU A 235 23.15 6.10 11.71
C GLU A 235 22.78 7.56 11.48
N THR A 236 22.57 7.93 10.21
CA THR A 236 21.98 9.24 9.89
C THR A 236 20.51 9.19 10.29
N PRO A 237 20.05 10.03 11.24
CA PRO A 237 18.66 10.03 11.66
C PRO A 237 17.75 10.45 10.49
N PRO A 238 16.50 9.98 10.47
CA PRO A 238 15.52 10.41 9.47
C PRO A 238 15.37 11.93 9.40
N ALA A 239 15.18 12.47 8.19
CA ALA A 239 15.00 13.89 8.00
C ALA A 239 13.67 14.36 8.60
N VAL A 240 13.68 15.54 9.23
CA VAL A 240 12.46 16.16 9.77
C VAL A 240 12.37 17.61 9.31
N LEU A 241 11.28 17.92 8.62
CA LEU A 241 11.01 19.24 8.05
C LEU A 241 9.58 19.70 8.34
N THR A 242 9.31 20.96 8.02
CA THR A 242 7.99 21.56 8.05
C THR A 242 7.52 21.84 6.63
N CYS A 243 6.22 21.69 6.38
CA CYS A 243 5.63 22.05 5.09
C CYS A 243 4.21 22.58 5.24
N SER A 244 3.70 23.23 4.18
CA SER A 244 2.29 23.50 4.04
C SER A 244 1.82 23.07 2.65
N ALA A 245 1.19 21.90 2.60
CA ALA A 245 0.66 21.36 1.36
C ALA A 245 -0.45 22.21 0.74
N LEU A 246 -1.22 22.94 1.57
CA LEU A 246 -2.30 23.80 1.07
C LEU A 246 -1.75 25.00 0.29
N TYR A 247 -0.61 25.53 0.71
CA TYR A 247 0.03 26.72 0.13
C TYR A 247 1.26 26.37 -0.73
N ASP A 248 1.48 25.10 -1.05
CA ASP A 248 2.64 24.60 -1.81
C ASP A 248 4.00 25.02 -1.20
N HIS A 249 4.08 25.23 0.12
CA HIS A 249 5.31 25.61 0.81
C HIS A 249 6.16 24.40 1.22
N ASN A 250 7.46 24.43 0.89
CA ASN A 250 8.47 23.39 1.16
C ASN A 250 8.16 22.00 0.58
N ILE A 251 7.31 21.91 -0.45
CA ILE A 251 6.98 20.63 -1.09
C ILE A 251 8.13 20.12 -1.95
N ASP A 252 8.89 21.02 -2.55
CA ASP A 252 10.18 20.76 -3.20
C ASP A 252 11.22 20.22 -2.20
N GLN A 253 11.30 20.81 -1.00
CA GLN A 253 12.18 20.34 0.07
C GLN A 253 11.75 18.98 0.61
N LEU A 254 10.44 18.73 0.71
CA LEU A 254 9.89 17.42 1.06
C LEU A 254 10.31 16.35 0.06
N TRP A 255 10.19 16.63 -1.23
CA TRP A 255 10.67 15.72 -2.27
C TRP A 255 12.19 15.49 -2.16
N THR A 256 12.96 16.57 -2.01
CA THR A 256 14.42 16.50 -1.87
C THR A 256 14.82 15.60 -0.71
N ALA A 257 14.19 15.75 0.47
CA ALA A 257 14.46 14.91 1.63
C ALA A 257 14.16 13.42 1.36
N VAL A 258 13.08 13.11 0.63
CA VAL A 258 12.75 11.73 0.25
C VAL A 258 13.75 11.18 -0.76
N ALA A 259 14.11 11.95 -1.78
CA ALA A 259 15.05 11.55 -2.82
C ALA A 259 16.47 11.32 -2.24
N ASP A 260 16.94 12.22 -1.39
CA ASP A 260 18.23 12.09 -0.71
C ASP A 260 18.26 10.85 0.18
N ARG A 261 17.19 10.60 0.93
CA ARG A 261 17.07 9.42 1.78
C ARG A 261 17.05 8.13 0.98
N TYR A 262 16.33 8.10 -0.14
CA TYR A 262 16.34 6.98 -1.08
C TYR A 262 17.75 6.68 -1.60
N GLU A 263 18.48 7.70 -2.05
CA GLU A 263 19.85 7.55 -2.55
C GLU A 263 20.85 7.13 -1.44
N GLN A 264 20.70 7.63 -0.21
CA GLN A 264 21.47 7.16 0.94
C GLN A 264 21.25 5.66 1.21
N LEU A 265 19.99 5.22 1.23
CA LEU A 265 19.64 3.80 1.42
C LEU A 265 20.15 2.92 0.28
N LYS A 266 20.12 3.42 -0.95
CA LYS A 266 20.60 2.73 -2.14
C LYS A 266 22.12 2.58 -2.12
N THR A 267 22.84 3.67 -1.90
CA THR A 267 24.32 3.70 -1.87
C THR A 267 24.92 2.90 -0.72
N SER A 268 24.27 2.89 0.45
CA SER A 268 24.66 2.05 1.59
C SER A 268 24.33 0.56 1.42
N GLY A 269 23.54 0.19 0.39
CA GLY A 269 23.06 -1.18 0.17
C GLY A 269 21.92 -1.61 1.10
N GLU A 270 21.46 -0.73 1.99
CA GLU A 270 20.34 -1.00 2.91
C GLU A 270 19.02 -1.18 2.15
N LEU A 271 18.81 -0.44 1.06
CA LEU A 271 17.63 -0.60 0.20
C LEU A 271 17.55 -2.02 -0.39
N ALA A 272 18.67 -2.56 -0.86
CA ALA A 272 18.71 -3.92 -1.40
C ALA A 272 18.44 -4.99 -0.32
N LYS A 273 18.92 -4.77 0.91
CA LYS A 273 18.59 -5.64 2.07
C LYS A 273 17.10 -5.56 2.39
N ARG A 274 16.55 -4.34 2.44
CA ARG A 274 15.12 -4.06 2.66
C ARG A 274 14.26 -4.80 1.63
N HIS A 275 14.56 -4.67 0.34
CA HIS A 275 13.85 -5.40 -0.72
C HIS A 275 13.91 -6.92 -0.58
N ARG A 276 15.05 -7.50 -0.16
CA ARG A 276 15.16 -8.94 0.10
C ARG A 276 14.28 -9.35 1.28
N ARG A 277 14.31 -8.61 2.38
CA ARG A 277 13.47 -8.86 3.56
C ARG A 277 11.99 -8.77 3.20
N GLN A 278 11.58 -7.72 2.49
CA GLN A 278 10.21 -7.55 2.03
C GLN A 278 9.79 -8.73 1.15
N ARG A 279 10.57 -9.11 0.13
CA ARG A 279 10.24 -10.27 -0.72
C ARG A 279 10.06 -11.57 0.07
N ALA A 280 10.95 -11.84 1.03
CA ALA A 280 10.82 -13.01 1.90
C ALA A 280 9.56 -12.94 2.78
N HIS A 281 9.30 -11.79 3.40
CA HIS A 281 8.08 -11.57 4.18
C HIS A 281 6.82 -11.82 3.34
N TRP A 282 6.74 -11.22 2.15
CA TRP A 282 5.60 -11.37 1.25
C TRP A 282 5.38 -12.79 0.76
N LEU A 283 6.45 -13.58 0.53
CA LEU A 283 6.32 -14.99 0.21
C LEU A 283 5.54 -15.73 1.30
N TRP A 284 5.93 -15.53 2.56
CA TRP A 284 5.27 -16.18 3.69
C TRP A 284 3.85 -15.66 3.90
N THR A 285 3.62 -14.34 3.79
CA THR A 285 2.26 -13.77 3.88
C THR A 285 1.32 -14.35 2.81
N ILE A 286 1.78 -14.50 1.57
CA ILE A 286 0.98 -15.08 0.48
C ILE A 286 0.73 -16.56 0.75
N LEU A 287 1.74 -17.30 1.21
CA LEU A 287 1.60 -18.71 1.54
C LEU A 287 0.57 -18.91 2.67
N ASP A 288 0.65 -18.13 3.74
CA ASP A 288 -0.28 -18.21 4.87
C ASP A 288 -1.72 -17.94 4.41
N ASP A 289 -1.93 -16.92 3.58
CA ASP A 289 -3.23 -16.63 2.97
C ASP A 289 -3.74 -17.79 2.09
N GLN A 290 -2.86 -18.39 1.28
CA GLN A 290 -3.21 -19.54 0.43
C GLN A 290 -3.55 -20.78 1.25
N ILE A 291 -2.79 -21.06 2.33
CA ILE A 291 -3.06 -22.16 3.26
C ILE A 291 -4.41 -21.94 3.94
N HIS A 292 -4.67 -20.74 4.49
CA HIS A 292 -5.95 -20.43 5.12
C HIS A 292 -7.13 -20.63 4.16
N ARG A 293 -6.97 -20.21 2.90
CA ARG A 293 -7.99 -20.41 1.86
C ARG A 293 -8.18 -21.90 1.56
N ALA A 294 -7.09 -22.63 1.31
CA ALA A 294 -7.13 -24.05 0.99
C ALA A 294 -7.79 -24.87 2.11
N ILE A 295 -7.52 -24.54 3.38
CA ILE A 295 -8.15 -25.20 4.53
C ILE A 295 -9.65 -24.94 4.56
N ARG A 296 -10.07 -23.67 4.39
CA ARG A 296 -11.49 -23.27 4.45
C ARG A 296 -12.33 -23.81 3.29
N GLU A 297 -11.70 -24.02 2.13
CA GLU A 297 -12.35 -24.53 0.91
C GLU A 297 -12.26 -26.06 0.80
N HIS A 298 -11.52 -26.74 1.68
CA HIS A 298 -11.34 -28.19 1.61
C HIS A 298 -12.66 -28.94 1.87
N PRO A 299 -13.10 -29.86 0.98
CA PRO A 299 -14.40 -30.53 1.11
C PRO A 299 -14.63 -31.22 2.46
N ALA A 300 -13.62 -31.90 3.00
CA ALA A 300 -13.71 -32.58 4.29
C ALA A 300 -13.84 -31.59 5.47
N VAL A 301 -13.23 -30.40 5.37
CA VAL A 301 -13.37 -29.35 6.39
C VAL A 301 -14.75 -28.71 6.29
N CYS A 302 -15.20 -28.39 5.07
CA CYS A 302 -16.56 -27.87 4.82
C CYS A 302 -17.65 -28.79 5.39
N ALA A 303 -17.45 -30.11 5.35
CA ALA A 303 -18.41 -31.08 5.87
C ALA A 303 -18.56 -31.06 7.40
N ILE A 304 -17.52 -30.65 8.14
CA ILE A 304 -17.51 -30.68 9.62
C ILE A 304 -17.53 -29.28 10.26
N ARG A 305 -17.22 -28.23 9.51
CA ARG A 305 -17.01 -26.86 10.01
C ARG A 305 -18.16 -26.36 10.88
N ASP A 306 -19.38 -26.43 10.36
CA ASP A 306 -20.54 -25.80 11.01
C ASP A 306 -20.88 -26.49 12.34
N ASP A 307 -20.72 -27.82 12.45
CA ASP A 307 -20.88 -28.55 13.72
C ASP A 307 -19.81 -28.15 14.74
N LEU A 308 -18.55 -28.11 14.32
CA LEU A 308 -17.44 -27.75 15.21
C LEU A 308 -17.59 -26.31 15.73
N GLU A 309 -17.93 -25.36 14.86
CA GLU A 309 -18.19 -23.97 15.26
C GLU A 309 -19.34 -23.88 16.27
N GLN A 310 -20.45 -24.59 16.05
CA GLN A 310 -21.58 -24.62 16.99
C GLN A 310 -21.17 -25.18 18.35
N ARG A 311 -20.41 -26.28 18.38
CA ARG A 311 -19.97 -26.91 19.63
C ARG A 311 -18.98 -26.05 20.41
N VAL A 312 -18.09 -25.33 19.72
CA VAL A 312 -17.19 -24.34 20.32
C VAL A 312 -17.98 -23.18 20.91
N LEU A 313 -18.92 -22.60 20.15
CA LEU A 313 -19.77 -21.50 20.63
C LEU A 313 -20.65 -21.91 21.82
N ALA A 314 -21.10 -23.16 21.86
CA ALA A 314 -21.85 -23.73 22.98
C ALA A 314 -20.97 -24.08 24.20
N GLY A 315 -19.65 -23.94 24.11
CA GLY A 315 -18.71 -24.30 25.17
C GLY A 315 -18.58 -25.81 25.43
N THR A 316 -19.07 -26.65 24.51
CA THR A 316 -19.04 -28.12 24.63
C THR A 316 -17.82 -28.75 23.98
N LEU A 317 -17.03 -27.96 23.24
CA LEU A 317 -15.77 -28.35 22.63
C LEU A 317 -14.75 -27.21 22.77
N PRO A 318 -13.55 -27.46 23.33
CA PRO A 318 -12.50 -26.45 23.37
C PRO A 318 -12.01 -26.08 21.95
N PRO A 319 -11.72 -24.80 21.66
CA PRO A 319 -11.22 -24.35 20.34
C PRO A 319 -9.99 -25.12 19.85
N GLU A 320 -9.05 -25.44 20.75
CA GLU A 320 -7.83 -26.22 20.44
C GLU A 320 -8.16 -27.61 19.89
N VAL A 321 -9.19 -28.26 20.45
CA VAL A 321 -9.63 -29.60 20.03
C VAL A 321 -10.34 -29.52 18.68
N ALA A 322 -11.18 -28.50 18.47
CA ALA A 322 -11.82 -28.26 17.18
C ALA A 322 -10.79 -28.00 16.07
N ALA A 323 -9.76 -27.18 16.35
CA ALA A 323 -8.67 -26.91 15.41
C ALA A 323 -7.92 -28.19 15.01
N ARG A 324 -7.60 -29.06 15.98
CA ARG A 324 -6.99 -30.37 15.68
C ARG A 324 -7.88 -31.26 14.82
N GLN A 325 -9.19 -31.29 15.07
CA GLN A 325 -10.14 -32.06 14.25
C GLN A 325 -10.22 -31.54 12.81
N ILE A 326 -10.14 -30.21 12.62
CA ILE A 326 -10.02 -29.60 11.29
C ILE A 326 -8.73 -30.07 10.59
N LEU A 327 -7.60 -30.07 11.30
CA LEU A 327 -6.31 -30.53 10.75
C LEU A 327 -6.32 -32.03 10.39
N GLU A 328 -6.94 -32.86 11.22
CA GLU A 328 -7.10 -34.30 10.95
C GLU A 328 -7.97 -34.54 9.70
N ALA A 329 -9.03 -33.75 9.50
CA ALA A 329 -9.90 -33.86 8.32
C ALA A 329 -9.18 -33.50 7.00
N LEU A 330 -8.19 -32.61 7.03
CA LEU A 330 -7.35 -32.29 5.86
C LEU A 330 -6.47 -33.47 5.41
N GLN A 331 -6.17 -34.40 6.31
CA GLN A 331 -5.30 -35.55 6.01
C GLN A 331 -6.09 -36.74 5.43
N GLN A 332 -7.42 -36.69 5.45
CA GLN A 332 -8.25 -37.75 4.90
C GLN A 332 -8.26 -37.67 3.37
N PRO A 333 -8.03 -38.79 2.65
CA PRO A 333 -8.10 -38.79 1.20
C PRO A 333 -9.50 -38.40 0.75
N VAL A 334 -9.59 -37.45 -0.20
CA VAL A 334 -10.85 -37.07 -0.84
C VAL A 334 -11.33 -38.27 -1.65
N THR A 335 -12.25 -39.06 -1.10
CA THR A 335 -12.96 -40.08 -1.87
C THR A 335 -13.74 -39.37 -2.98
N SER A 336 -13.36 -39.66 -4.23
CA SER A 336 -13.97 -39.16 -5.45
C SER A 336 -15.32 -39.80 -5.71
#